data_AF-A0A9E4AYK2-F1
#
_entry.id   AF-A0A9E4AYK2-F1
#
_cell.length_a   1.000
_cell.length_b   1.000
_cell.length_c   1.000
_cell.angle_alpha   90.00
_cell.angle_beta   90.00
_cell.angle_gamma   90.00
#
_symmetry.space_group_name_H-M   'P 1'
#
loop_
_entity.id
_entity.type
_entity.pdbx_description
1 polymer ?
#
loop_
_entity_poly.entity_id
_entity_poly.type
_entity_poly.pdbx_seq_one_letter_code
_entity_poly.pdbx_strand_id
1 'polypeptide(L)'
;MQYISQQNDWLVHPFDQPASIEETDNRLILNNGLIQRTFIISPNFATVDYTNQITGSSLLRGIKPEAVLTMNGHQFEVGGLKGQPDYAYLDSDWITDLTSAENAVSISIRQIGITSTAQTNAVWAIAKRISVCPASSKF
;
A
#
# COMPACT_ATOMS: atom_id res chain seq x y z
N MET A 1 14.99 -7.57 27.64
CA MET A 1 14.56 -6.48 26.74
C MET A 1 15.77 -6.07 25.92
N GLN A 2 15.84 -6.51 24.66
CA GLN A 2 16.90 -6.07 23.76
C GLN A 2 16.50 -4.69 23.22
N TYR A 3 17.29 -3.68 23.56
CA TYR A 3 17.20 -2.38 22.89
C TYR A 3 17.75 -2.58 21.49
N ILE A 4 16.89 -2.53 20.47
CA ILE A 4 17.31 -2.40 19.08
C ILE A 4 18.23 -1.19 19.04
N SER A 5 19.50 -1.42 18.66
CA SER A 5 20.54 -0.41 18.81
C SER A 5 20.12 0.87 18.08
N GLN A 6 20.36 2.02 18.73
CA GLN A 6 20.32 3.39 18.17
C GLN A 6 21.19 3.59 16.90
N GLN A 7 21.79 2.52 16.37
CA GLN A 7 22.78 2.52 15.32
C GLN A 7 22.17 2.86 13.94
N ASN A 8 20.84 2.95 13.84
CA ASN A 8 20.09 3.29 12.61
C ASN A 8 19.01 4.36 12.87
N ASP A 9 19.29 5.34 13.72
CA ASP A 9 18.43 6.53 13.83
C ASP A 9 18.59 7.42 12.59
N TRP A 10 17.70 7.22 11.62
CA TRP A 10 17.62 7.96 10.36
C TRP A 10 17.40 9.47 10.53
N LEU A 11 17.02 9.93 11.73
CA LEU A 11 16.82 11.35 12.02
C LEU A 11 18.16 12.06 12.28
N VAL A 12 19.19 11.31 12.69
CA VAL A 12 20.52 11.85 13.03
C VAL A 12 21.63 11.35 12.09
N HIS A 13 21.43 10.22 11.42
CA HIS A 13 22.37 9.65 10.45
C HIS A 13 21.74 9.47 9.07
N PRO A 14 22.48 9.71 7.98
CA PRO A 14 22.02 9.35 6.64
C PRO A 14 21.62 7.88 6.56
N PHE A 15 20.48 7.61 5.92
CA PHE A 15 19.94 6.26 5.77
C PHE A 15 20.19 5.78 4.35
N ASP A 16 21.18 4.90 4.18
CA ASP A 16 21.72 4.51 2.88
C ASP A 16 21.06 3.25 2.28
N GLN A 17 19.95 2.75 2.84
CA GLN A 17 19.26 1.62 2.22
C GLN A 17 18.48 2.06 0.97
N PRO A 18 18.70 1.40 -0.19
CA PRO A 18 17.98 1.71 -1.40
C PRO A 18 16.52 1.27 -1.31
N ALA A 19 15.64 2.02 -1.96
CA ALA A 19 14.27 1.58 -2.15
C ALA A 19 14.21 0.38 -3.11
N SER A 20 13.23 -0.50 -2.90
CA SER A 20 12.95 -1.65 -3.73
C SER A 20 11.46 -1.76 -4.02
N ILE A 21 11.17 -2.41 -5.15
CA ILE A 21 9.84 -2.72 -5.63
C ILE A 21 9.88 -4.17 -6.07
N GLU A 22 9.01 -4.98 -5.50
CA GLU A 22 8.90 -6.40 -5.81
C GLU A 22 7.45 -6.73 -6.15
N GLU A 23 7.25 -7.49 -7.22
CA GLU A 23 5.94 -8.03 -7.58
C GLU A 23 6.03 -9.55 -7.57
N THR A 24 5.27 -10.18 -6.67
CA THR A 24 5.26 -11.63 -6.49
C THR A 24 3.87 -12.08 -6.04
N ASP A 25 3.38 -13.21 -6.55
CA ASP A 25 2.12 -13.82 -6.09
C ASP A 25 0.94 -12.85 -5.95
N ASN A 26 0.68 -12.02 -6.98
CA ASN A 26 -0.39 -11.01 -6.99
C ASN A 26 -0.24 -9.93 -5.89
N ARG A 27 0.97 -9.80 -5.33
CA ARG A 27 1.35 -8.77 -4.36
C ARG A 27 2.35 -7.82 -4.98
N LEU A 28 2.18 -6.54 -4.66
CA LEU A 28 3.14 -5.48 -4.93
C LEU A 28 3.72 -5.00 -3.60
N ILE A 29 5.02 -5.17 -3.43
CA ILE A 29 5.74 -4.82 -2.21
C ILE A 29 6.62 -3.62 -2.52
N LEU A 30 6.43 -2.56 -1.75
CA LEU A 30 7.20 -1.33 -1.81
C LEU A 30 7.99 -1.20 -0.52
N ASN A 31 9.32 -1.12 -0.59
CA ASN A 31 10.17 -1.02 0.58
C ASN A 31 11.20 0.10 0.40
N ASN A 32 11.48 0.86 1.45
CA ASN A 32 12.56 1.86 1.46
C ASN A 32 13.53 1.70 2.63
N GLY A 33 13.51 0.55 3.31
CA GLY A 33 14.30 0.25 4.50
C GLY A 33 13.78 0.86 5.81
N LEU A 34 12.90 1.87 5.76
CA LEU A 34 12.23 2.44 6.94
C LEU A 34 10.82 1.89 7.10
N ILE A 35 10.13 1.75 5.97
CA ILE A 35 8.76 1.24 5.87
C ILE A 35 8.66 0.28 4.69
N GLN A 36 7.76 -0.70 4.85
CA GLN A 36 7.34 -1.59 3.78
C GLN A 36 5.82 -1.52 3.66
N ARG A 37 5.31 -1.34 2.45
CA ARG A 37 3.88 -1.39 2.17
C ARG A 37 3.62 -2.48 1.14
N THR A 38 2.68 -3.37 1.47
CA THR A 38 2.28 -4.47 0.59
C THR A 38 0.86 -4.24 0.12
N PHE A 39 0.66 -4.38 -1.19
CA PHE A 39 -0.64 -4.38 -1.82
C PHE A 39 -0.94 -5.76 -2.37
N ILE A 40 -2.23 -6.10 -2.47
CA ILE A 40 -2.69 -7.12 -3.42
C ILE A 40 -3.26 -6.43 -4.66
N ILE A 41 -3.18 -7.10 -5.81
CA ILE A 41 -3.67 -6.58 -7.10
C ILE A 41 -5.07 -7.13 -7.41
N SER A 42 -5.38 -8.34 -6.96
CA SER A 42 -6.66 -9.07 -7.13
C SER A 42 -7.15 -9.62 -5.78
N PRO A 43 -8.46 -9.65 -5.47
CA PRO A 43 -9.61 -9.35 -6.34
C PRO A 43 -9.84 -7.86 -6.60
N ASN A 44 -9.21 -6.97 -5.83
CA ASN A 44 -9.11 -5.55 -6.11
C ASN A 44 -7.77 -5.05 -5.58
N PHE A 45 -7.33 -3.89 -6.05
CA PHE A 45 -6.11 -3.28 -5.54
C PHE A 45 -6.35 -2.81 -4.10
N ALA A 46 -5.62 -3.35 -3.13
CA ALA A 46 -5.80 -2.98 -1.74
C ALA A 46 -4.50 -3.06 -0.95
N THR A 47 -4.34 -2.14 -0.01
CA THR A 47 -3.25 -2.19 0.98
C THR A 47 -3.55 -3.25 2.03
N VAL A 48 -2.68 -4.25 2.12
CA VAL A 48 -2.85 -5.40 3.03
C VAL A 48 -1.78 -5.50 4.10
N ASP A 49 -0.68 -4.77 3.97
CA ASP A 49 0.29 -4.61 5.05
C ASP A 49 0.96 -3.24 4.98
N TYR A 50 1.32 -2.72 6.15
CA TYR A 50 2.14 -1.53 6.27
C TYR A 50 3.06 -1.66 7.48
N THR A 51 4.27 -2.16 7.28
CA THR A 51 5.21 -2.50 8.35
C THR A 51 6.26 -1.39 8.53
N ASN A 52 6.50 -1.01 9.80
CA ASN A 52 7.66 -0.22 10.18
C ASN A 52 8.87 -1.15 10.29
N GLN A 53 9.85 -1.00 9.39
CA GLN A 53 11.02 -1.87 9.29
C GLN A 53 12.03 -1.67 10.44
N ILE A 54 11.97 -0.54 11.14
CA ILE A 54 12.82 -0.27 12.32
C ILE A 54 12.33 -1.08 13.53
N THR A 55 11.01 -1.15 13.72
CA THR A 55 10.39 -1.80 14.89
C THR A 55 9.84 -3.21 14.59
N GLY A 56 9.72 -3.59 13.32
CA GLY A 56 9.07 -4.81 12.86
C GLY A 56 7.55 -4.83 13.06
N SER A 57 6.94 -3.73 13.51
CA SER A 57 5.52 -3.69 13.84
C SER A 57 4.65 -3.30 12.64
N SER A 58 3.55 -4.01 12.44
CA SER A 58 2.53 -3.60 11.46
C SER A 58 1.74 -2.39 11.98
N LEU A 59 1.62 -1.38 11.12
CA LEU A 59 0.90 -0.15 11.34
C LEU A 59 -0.55 -0.24 10.82
N LEU A 60 -0.86 -1.25 10.00
CA LEU A 60 -2.17 -1.42 9.39
C LEU A 60 -3.09 -2.23 10.31
N ARG A 61 -4.28 -1.71 10.60
CA ARG A 61 -5.30 -2.38 11.43
C ARG A 61 -6.50 -2.86 10.64
N GLY A 62 -6.68 -2.37 9.43
CA GLY A 62 -7.69 -2.89 8.53
C GLY A 62 -7.68 -2.22 7.18
N ILE A 63 -8.33 -2.90 6.25
CA ILE A 63 -8.35 -2.52 4.85
C ILE A 63 -9.48 -1.51 4.65
N LYS A 64 -9.14 -0.40 3.99
CA LYS A 64 -10.09 0.65 3.57
C LYS A 64 -9.81 1.01 2.11
N PRO A 65 -10.79 1.58 1.40
CA PRO A 65 -10.57 2.08 0.05
C PRO A 65 -9.40 3.06 -0.02
N GLU A 66 -8.57 2.96 -1.05
CA GLU A 66 -7.46 3.88 -1.30
C GLU A 66 -7.95 5.30 -1.59
N ALA A 67 -9.15 5.44 -2.15
CA ALA A 67 -9.84 6.71 -2.32
C ALA A 67 -11.36 6.51 -2.37
N VAL A 68 -12.11 7.60 -2.21
CA VAL A 68 -13.55 7.64 -2.46
C VAL A 68 -13.82 8.78 -3.44
N LEU A 69 -14.42 8.44 -4.59
CA LEU A 69 -14.82 9.40 -5.61
C LEU A 69 -16.31 9.70 -5.47
N THR A 70 -16.69 10.97 -5.63
CA THR A 70 -18.10 11.34 -5.72
C THR A 70 -18.41 11.83 -7.12
N MET A 71 -19.28 11.13 -7.84
CA MET A 71 -19.71 11.48 -9.19
C MET A 71 -21.23 11.59 -9.22
N ASN A 72 -21.76 12.72 -9.66
CA ASN A 72 -23.21 13.00 -9.69
C ASN A 72 -23.92 12.74 -8.34
N GLY A 73 -23.26 13.03 -7.22
CA GLY A 73 -23.81 12.79 -5.88
C GLY A 73 -23.71 11.36 -5.35
N HIS A 74 -23.20 10.41 -6.16
CA HIS A 74 -22.98 9.02 -5.75
C HIS A 74 -21.52 8.77 -5.39
N GLN A 75 -21.29 8.01 -4.31
CA GLN A 75 -19.96 7.63 -3.85
C GLN A 75 -19.50 6.30 -4.47
N PHE A 76 -18.25 6.28 -4.91
CA PHE A 76 -17.58 5.13 -5.49
C PHE A 76 -16.27 4.91 -4.74
N GLU A 77 -16.12 3.75 -4.15
CA GLU A 77 -14.87 3.35 -3.52
C GLU A 77 -13.84 2.99 -4.60
N VAL A 78 -12.60 3.40 -4.43
CA VAL A 78 -11.50 3.07 -5.35
C VAL A 78 -10.55 2.15 -4.64
N GLY A 79 -10.35 0.94 -5.18
CA GLY A 79 -9.59 -0.10 -4.50
C GLY A 79 -10.28 -0.63 -3.24
N GLY A 80 -9.48 -1.14 -2.31
CA GLY A 80 -9.92 -1.71 -1.05
C GLY A 80 -10.61 -3.07 -1.18
N LEU A 81 -10.83 -3.70 -0.03
CA LEU A 81 -11.55 -4.96 0.11
C LEU A 81 -12.56 -4.87 1.26
N LYS A 82 -13.52 -5.80 1.26
CA LYS A 82 -14.58 -5.96 2.24
C LYS A 82 -14.56 -7.39 2.80
N GLY A 83 -15.21 -7.57 3.96
CA GLY A 83 -15.32 -8.87 4.64
C GLY A 83 -14.37 -9.05 5.82
N GLN A 84 -13.63 -8.02 6.22
CA GLN A 84 -12.72 -8.11 7.37
C GLN A 84 -13.52 -8.32 8.68
N PRO A 85 -13.22 -9.35 9.48
CA PRO A 85 -13.98 -9.67 10.70
C PRO A 85 -13.87 -8.64 11.83
N ASP A 86 -12.67 -8.07 12.03
CA ASP A 86 -12.35 -7.10 13.10
C ASP A 86 -11.41 -6.03 12.53
N TYR A 87 -11.51 -4.79 12.97
CA TYR A 87 -10.66 -3.65 12.57
C TYR A 87 -9.65 -3.22 13.67
N ALA A 88 -9.56 -3.95 14.78
CA ALA A 88 -8.55 -3.70 15.83
C ALA A 88 -7.15 -4.19 15.44
N TYR A 89 -7.08 -5.15 14.52
CA TYR A 89 -5.86 -5.69 13.91
C TYR A 89 -6.21 -6.33 12.56
N LEU A 90 -5.19 -6.58 11.74
CA LEU A 90 -5.35 -7.27 10.47
C LEU A 90 -4.53 -8.55 10.51
N ASP A 91 -5.22 -9.70 10.43
CA ASP A 91 -4.58 -11.00 10.25
C ASP A 91 -4.34 -11.28 8.77
N SER A 92 -3.20 -11.88 8.43
CA SER A 92 -2.85 -12.24 7.06
C SER A 92 -3.76 -13.31 6.49
N ASP A 93 -4.27 -14.21 7.35
CA ASP A 93 -5.08 -15.35 6.93
C ASP A 93 -6.46 -14.90 6.41
N TRP A 94 -6.94 -13.74 6.85
CA TRP A 94 -8.22 -13.21 6.40
C TRP A 94 -8.17 -12.72 4.95
N ILE A 95 -6.99 -12.33 4.45
CA ILE A 95 -6.83 -11.65 3.16
C ILE A 95 -7.39 -12.49 2.01
N THR A 96 -7.27 -13.81 2.06
CA THR A 96 -7.74 -14.72 1.01
C THR A 96 -9.25 -14.74 0.85
N ASP A 97 -9.98 -14.42 1.92
CA ASP A 97 -11.44 -14.48 1.97
C ASP A 97 -12.09 -13.11 1.70
N LEU A 98 -11.29 -12.05 1.57
CA LEU A 98 -11.79 -10.70 1.33
C LEU A 98 -12.18 -10.49 -0.13
N THR A 99 -13.22 -9.70 -0.34
CA THR A 99 -13.81 -9.48 -1.67
C THR A 99 -13.86 -8.00 -2.03
N SER A 100 -13.95 -7.71 -3.33
CA SER A 100 -14.18 -6.34 -3.80
C SER A 100 -15.59 -5.87 -3.43
N ALA A 101 -15.76 -4.59 -3.12
CA ALA A 101 -17.10 -4.01 -3.02
C ALA A 101 -17.79 -3.99 -4.39
N GLU A 102 -19.11 -4.12 -4.40
CA GLU A 102 -19.92 -4.27 -5.61
C GLU A 102 -19.87 -3.02 -6.51
N ASN A 103 -19.72 -1.83 -5.91
CA ASN A 103 -19.57 -0.54 -6.58
C ASN A 103 -18.11 -0.02 -6.59
N ALA A 104 -17.13 -0.89 -6.29
CA ALA A 104 -15.74 -0.47 -6.28
C ALA A 104 -15.22 -0.25 -7.71
N VAL A 105 -14.45 0.82 -7.88
CA VAL A 105 -13.70 1.07 -9.09
C VAL A 105 -12.32 0.43 -8.96
N SER A 106 -11.98 -0.42 -9.92
CA SER A 106 -10.69 -1.11 -9.94
C SER A 106 -9.56 -0.15 -10.31
N ILE A 107 -8.40 -0.33 -9.66
CA ILE A 107 -7.17 0.38 -10.00
C ILE A 107 -6.35 -0.48 -10.96
N SER A 108 -6.02 0.08 -12.12
CA SER A 108 -4.99 -0.49 -13.00
C SER A 108 -3.70 0.29 -12.87
N ILE A 109 -2.62 -0.42 -12.54
CA ILE A 109 -1.30 0.21 -12.42
C ILE A 109 -0.66 0.27 -13.80
N ARG A 110 -0.29 1.48 -14.26
CA ARG A 110 0.35 1.68 -15.57
C ARG A 110 1.87 1.79 -15.49
N GLN A 111 2.37 2.40 -14.42
CA GLN A 111 3.79 2.62 -14.22
C GLN A 111 4.10 2.55 -12.73
N ILE A 112 5.18 1.84 -12.41
CA ILE A 112 5.76 1.73 -11.09
C ILE A 112 7.26 1.99 -11.25
N GLY A 113 7.85 2.77 -10.35
CA GLY A 113 9.27 3.06 -10.40
C GLY A 113 9.76 3.75 -9.13
N ILE A 114 11.06 3.61 -8.90
CA ILE A 114 11.77 4.35 -7.86
C ILE A 114 12.18 5.69 -8.47
N THR A 115 11.77 6.80 -7.87
CA THR A 115 12.20 8.12 -8.30
C THR A 115 13.35 8.59 -7.42
N SER A 116 14.49 8.97 -8.01
CA SER A 116 15.52 9.74 -7.33
C SER A 116 15.23 11.22 -7.55
N THR A 117 14.86 11.94 -6.48
CA THR A 117 14.82 13.40 -6.53
C THR A 117 16.26 13.92 -6.48
N ALA A 118 16.61 14.86 -7.36
CA ALA A 118 17.96 15.40 -7.45
C ALA A 118 18.33 16.17 -6.18
N GLN A 119 19.56 15.92 -5.70
CA GLN A 119 20.20 16.36 -4.46
C GLN A 119 19.84 15.51 -3.23
N THR A 120 20.90 14.95 -2.61
CA THR A 120 20.95 13.92 -1.57
C THR A 120 20.57 12.50 -1.99
N ASN A 121 21.43 11.55 -1.62
CA ASN A 121 21.11 10.13 -1.51
C ASN A 121 20.05 10.00 -0.39
N ALA A 122 18.80 10.34 -0.71
CA ALA A 122 17.70 10.25 0.22
C ALA A 122 16.40 10.16 -0.59
N VAL A 123 15.68 9.05 -0.47
CA VAL A 123 14.49 8.93 0.38
C VAL A 123 13.32 9.78 -0.16
N TRP A 124 12.14 9.14 -0.26
CA TRP A 124 10.82 9.74 -0.48
C TRP A 124 10.41 10.05 -1.93
N ALA A 125 9.99 9.01 -2.64
CA ALA A 125 8.63 8.92 -3.21
C ALA A 125 8.57 7.66 -4.08
N ILE A 126 7.52 6.87 -3.92
CA ILE A 126 7.09 5.99 -5.02
C ILE A 126 5.94 6.74 -5.66
N ALA A 127 6.25 7.42 -6.77
CA ALA A 127 5.26 8.16 -7.54
C ALA A 127 4.29 7.15 -8.18
N LYS A 128 3.11 6.97 -7.58
CA LYS A 128 2.05 6.16 -8.15
C LYS A 128 1.19 7.02 -9.06
N ARG A 129 1.31 6.83 -10.37
CA ARG A 129 0.33 7.39 -11.32
C ARG A 129 -0.82 6.39 -11.47
N ILE A 130 -1.89 6.62 -10.70
CA ILE A 130 -3.12 5.81 -10.76
C ILE A 130 -3.95 6.28 -11.94
N SER A 131 -4.28 5.38 -12.86
CA SER A 131 -5.35 5.60 -13.83
C SER A 131 -6.54 4.75 -13.41
N VAL A 132 -7.63 5.40 -13.06
CA VAL A 132 -8.88 4.75 -12.69
C VAL A 132 -9.65 4.52 -13.99
N CYS A 133 -9.93 3.27 -14.32
CA CYS A 133 -10.79 2.91 -15.45
C CYS A 133 -12.15 2.46 -14.88
N PRO A 134 -13.28 3.06 -15.28
CA PRO A 134 -14.58 2.55 -14.88
C PRO A 134 -14.79 1.15 -15.47
N ALA A 135 -15.34 0.24 -14.66
CA ALA A 135 -15.83 -1.05 -15.14
C ALA A 135 -17.02 -0.79 -16.08
N SER A 136 -16.77 -0.88 -17.39
CA SER A 136 -17.75 -0.83 -18.49
C SER A 136 -18.99 0.05 -18.25
N SER A 137 -18.89 1.34 -18.56
CA SER A 137 -20.08 2.12 -18.91
C SER A 137 -20.59 1.65 -20.28
N LYS A 138 -21.59 0.77 -20.31
CA LYS A 138 -22.52 0.74 -21.43
C LYS A 138 -23.30 2.06 -21.39
N PHE A 139 -22.90 3.01 -22.22
CA PHE A 139 -23.81 4.03 -22.74
C PHE A 139 -24.60 3.43 -23.90
#